data_AF-A0A836X0W6-F1
#
_entry.id   AF-A0A836X0W6-F1
#
_cell.length_a   1.000
_cell.length_b   1.000
_cell.length_c   1.000
_cell.angle_alpha   90.00
_cell.angle_beta   90.00
_cell.angle_gamma   90.00
#
_symmetry.space_group_name_H-M   'P 1'
#
loop_
_entity.id
_entity.type
_entity.pdbx_description
1 polymer ?
#
loop_
_entity_poly.entity_id
_entity_poly.type
_entity_poly.pdbx_seq_one_letter_code
_entity_poly.pdbx_strand_id
1 'polypeptide(L)'
;MNKTWREVASLTDRQRALAEVAEKMSGNPTRMVEGDWQPLRDLGFDDQACLEVAHIVGIFNYLTRIADGLGLQLDPGTLEAAKTGIILKRAAG
;
A
#
# COMPACT_ATOMS: atom_id res chain seq x y z
N MET A 1 9.70 9.83 12.01
CA MET A 1 8.37 10.31 11.61
C MET A 1 7.37 9.21 11.93
N ASN A 2 6.55 9.36 12.98
CA ASN A 2 5.44 8.44 13.27
C ASN A 2 4.12 9.09 12.84
N LYS A 3 3.98 9.48 11.57
CA LYS A 3 2.68 9.88 11.04
C LYS A 3 1.99 8.63 10.54
N THR A 4 0.88 8.27 11.18
CA THR A 4 0.03 7.18 10.69
C THR A 4 -0.91 7.72 9.63
N TRP A 5 -1.34 6.89 8.67
CA TRP A 5 -2.31 7.31 7.65
C TRP A 5 -3.64 7.78 8.27
N ARG A 6 -3.95 7.33 9.49
CA ARG A 6 -5.16 7.74 10.25
C ARG A 6 -5.17 9.23 10.58
N GLU A 7 -4.01 9.84 10.78
CA GLU A 7 -3.84 11.27 11.11
C GLU A 7 -3.96 12.19 9.90
N VAL A 8 -4.02 11.64 8.68
CA VAL A 8 -4.14 12.43 7.46
C VAL A 8 -5.60 12.88 7.32
N ALA A 9 -5.88 14.12 7.73
CA ALA A 9 -7.24 14.68 7.74
C ALA A 9 -7.91 14.73 6.36
N SER A 10 -7.13 14.85 5.28
CA SER A 10 -7.63 14.97 3.91
C SER A 10 -8.05 13.65 3.26
N LEU A 11 -7.88 12.50 3.94
CA LEU A 11 -8.32 11.22 3.38
C LEU A 11 -9.84 11.10 3.38
N THR A 12 -10.40 10.74 2.23
CA THR A 12 -11.81 10.39 2.07
C THR A 12 -12.13 9.06 2.75
N ASP A 13 -13.41 8.79 3.01
CA ASP A 13 -13.86 7.52 3.61
C ASP A 13 -13.40 6.31 2.77
N ARG A 14 -13.45 6.45 1.43
CA ARG A 14 -12.91 5.45 0.50
C ARG A 14 -11.42 5.18 0.71
N GLN A 15 -10.62 6.23 0.85
CA GLN A 15 -9.18 6.08 1.06
C GLN A 15 -8.86 5.47 2.43
N ARG A 16 -9.64 5.82 3.46
CA ARG A 16 -9.50 5.23 4.80
C ARG A 16 -9.85 3.75 4.81
N ALA A 17 -10.96 3.35 4.18
CA ALA A 17 -11.36 1.94 4.08
C ALA A 17 -10.33 1.10 3.32
N LEU A 18 -9.77 1.63 2.22
CA LEU A 18 -8.66 1.00 1.51
C LEU A 18 -7.42 0.84 2.40
N ALA A 19 -7.08 1.86 3.19
CA ALA A 19 -5.94 1.82 4.09
C ALA A 19 -6.12 0.83 5.25
N GLU A 20 -7.31 0.72 5.83
CA GLU A 20 -7.63 -0.29 6.86
C GLU A 20 -7.41 -1.72 6.33
N VAL A 21 -7.96 -2.04 5.14
CA VAL A 21 -7.78 -3.35 4.51
C VAL A 21 -6.30 -3.61 4.19
N ALA A 22 -5.61 -2.61 3.63
CA ALA A 22 -4.20 -2.74 3.29
C ALA A 22 -3.32 -2.97 4.53
N GLU A 23 -3.59 -2.26 5.62
CA GLU A 23 -2.86 -2.40 6.89
C GLU A 23 -3.09 -3.80 7.49
N LYS A 24 -4.35 -4.25 7.58
CA LYS A 24 -4.68 -5.57 8.12
C LYS A 24 -4.07 -6.69 7.29
N MET A 25 -4.16 -6.62 5.96
CA MET A 25 -3.63 -7.66 5.08
C MET A 25 -2.10 -7.71 5.09
N SER A 26 -1.44 -6.58 5.36
CA SER A 26 0.03 -6.52 5.47
C SER A 26 0.55 -6.98 6.83
N GLY A 27 -0.12 -6.60 7.92
CA GLY A 27 0.33 -6.90 9.29
C GLY A 27 -0.22 -8.19 9.88
N ASN A 28 -1.46 -8.56 9.55
CA ASN A 28 -2.18 -9.70 10.14
C ASN A 28 -2.94 -10.54 9.09
N PRO A 29 -2.28 -11.00 7.99
CA PRO A 29 -2.97 -11.68 6.89
C PRO A 29 -3.75 -12.94 7.31
N THR A 30 -3.27 -13.68 8.31
CA THR A 30 -3.93 -14.89 8.82
C THR A 30 -5.21 -14.63 9.62
N ARG A 31 -5.51 -13.35 9.92
CA ARG A 31 -6.72 -12.92 10.64
C ARG A 31 -7.74 -12.22 9.73
N MET A 32 -7.52 -12.23 8.42
CA MET A 32 -8.48 -11.70 7.44
C MET A 32 -9.74 -12.57 7.44
N VAL A 33 -10.90 -11.92 7.41
CA VAL A 33 -12.23 -12.54 7.33
C VAL A 33 -13.09 -11.76 6.33
N GLU A 34 -14.24 -12.34 5.92
CA GLU A 34 -15.16 -11.70 4.97
C GLU A 34 -15.62 -10.31 5.42
N GLY A 35 -15.88 -10.13 6.72
CA GLY A 35 -16.34 -8.86 7.29
C GLY A 35 -15.34 -7.69 7.16
N ASP A 36 -14.05 -7.96 6.94
CA ASP A 36 -13.06 -6.90 6.72
C ASP A 36 -13.26 -6.15 5.39
N TRP A 37 -13.94 -6.79 4.45
CA TRP A 37 -14.25 -6.21 3.13
C TRP A 37 -15.55 -5.41 3.15
N GLN A 38 -16.39 -5.58 4.18
CA GLN A 38 -17.69 -4.93 4.25
C GLN A 38 -17.61 -3.40 4.15
N PRO A 39 -16.67 -2.69 4.80
CA PRO A 39 -16.55 -1.24 4.64
C PRO A 39 -16.29 -0.78 3.19
N LEU A 40 -15.59 -1.59 2.39
CA LEU A 40 -15.40 -1.29 0.96
C LEU A 40 -16.69 -1.56 0.18
N ARG A 41 -17.41 -2.64 0.50
CA ARG A 41 -18.70 -2.97 -0.12
C ARG A 41 -19.76 -1.91 0.13
N ASP A 42 -19.82 -1.39 1.36
CA ASP A 42 -20.72 -0.29 1.73
C ASP A 42 -20.44 1.00 0.94
N LEU A 43 -19.21 1.14 0.42
CA LEU A 43 -18.77 2.23 -0.45
C LEU A 43 -18.89 1.90 -1.96
N GLY A 44 -19.56 0.79 -2.31
CA GLY A 44 -19.86 0.40 -3.69
C GLY A 44 -18.77 -0.43 -4.37
N PHE A 45 -17.82 -1.01 -3.64
CA PHE A 45 -16.88 -1.98 -4.23
C PHE A 45 -17.60 -3.31 -4.43
N ASP A 46 -17.56 -3.82 -5.66
CA ASP A 46 -17.96 -5.18 -5.98
C ASP A 46 -16.83 -6.18 -5.68
N ASP A 47 -17.08 -7.47 -5.91
CA ASP A 47 -16.10 -8.53 -5.68
C ASP A 47 -14.83 -8.36 -6.52
N GLN A 48 -14.97 -7.88 -7.75
CA GLN A 48 -13.82 -7.63 -8.62
C GLN A 48 -12.95 -6.51 -8.07
N ALA A 49 -13.54 -5.40 -7.64
CA ALA A 49 -12.81 -4.29 -7.03
C ALA A 49 -12.12 -4.72 -5.72
N CYS A 50 -12.76 -5.56 -4.90
CA CYS A 50 -12.12 -6.12 -3.71
C CYS A 50 -10.94 -7.04 -4.07
N LEU A 51 -11.08 -7.86 -5.10
CA LEU A 51 -9.99 -8.70 -5.62
C LEU A 51 -8.81 -7.86 -6.14
N GLU A 52 -9.08 -6.74 -6.82
CA GLU A 52 -8.03 -5.82 -7.28
C GLU A 52 -7.26 -5.20 -6.10
N VAL A 53 -7.97 -4.78 -5.05
CA VAL A 53 -7.34 -4.29 -3.80
C VAL A 53 -6.45 -5.38 -3.19
N ALA A 54 -6.96 -6.61 -3.07
CA ALA A 54 -6.20 -7.75 -2.56
C ALA A 54 -4.95 -8.03 -3.39
N HIS A 55 -5.06 -7.96 -4.72
CA HIS A 55 -3.94 -8.18 -5.63
C HIS A 55 -2.85 -7.11 -5.44
N ILE A 56 -3.23 -5.83 -5.44
CA ILE A 56 -2.28 -4.72 -5.31
C ILE A 56 -1.54 -4.83 -3.97
N VAL A 57 -2.26 -4.96 -2.86
CA VAL A 57 -1.60 -5.04 -1.55
C VAL A 57 -0.78 -6.34 -1.44
N GLY A 58 -1.26 -7.44 -2.00
CA GLY A 58 -0.55 -8.73 -2.02
C GLY A 58 0.77 -8.68 -2.80
N ILE A 59 0.78 -8.08 -4.00
CA ILE A 59 2.01 -7.99 -4.80
C ILE A 59 3.05 -7.11 -4.12
N PHE A 60 2.66 -5.98 -3.51
CA PHE A 60 3.59 -5.14 -2.76
C PHE A 60 4.15 -5.90 -1.55
N ASN A 61 3.31 -6.64 -0.83
CA ASN A 61 3.74 -7.51 0.27
C ASN A 61 4.77 -8.56 -0.17
N TYR A 62 4.58 -9.20 -1.31
CA TYR A 62 5.56 -10.13 -1.86
C TYR A 62 6.87 -9.42 -2.23
N LEU A 63 6.78 -8.32 -2.97
CA LEU A 63 7.96 -7.60 -3.46
C LEU A 63 8.81 -7.01 -2.33
N THR A 64 8.19 -6.43 -1.29
CA THR A 64 8.93 -5.90 -0.13
C THR A 64 9.66 -7.01 0.60
N ARG A 65 9.05 -8.19 0.78
CA ARG A 65 9.70 -9.35 1.40
C ARG A 65 10.92 -9.84 0.61
N ILE A 66 10.85 -9.82 -0.72
CA ILE A 66 11.99 -10.17 -1.58
C ILE A 66 13.09 -9.11 -1.48
N ALA A 67 12.73 -7.82 -1.58
CA ALA A 67 13.68 -6.73 -1.50
C ALA A 67 14.40 -6.70 -0.15
N ASP A 68 13.65 -6.72 0.95
CA ASP A 68 14.19 -6.67 2.30
C ASP A 68 14.93 -7.96 2.66
N GLY A 69 14.37 -9.12 2.30
CA GLY A 69 14.95 -10.43 2.58
C GLY A 69 16.28 -10.69 1.87
N LEU A 70 16.52 -10.03 0.74
CA LEU A 70 17.76 -10.14 -0.04
C LEU A 70 18.66 -8.90 0.10
N GLY A 71 18.27 -7.91 0.91
CA GLY A 71 19.07 -6.71 1.15
C GLY A 71 19.20 -5.78 -0.06
N LEU A 72 18.17 -5.73 -0.92
CA LEU A 72 18.15 -4.92 -2.13
C LEU A 72 18.39 -3.44 -1.79
N GLN A 73 19.41 -2.86 -2.41
CA GLN A 73 19.75 -1.44 -2.24
C GLN A 73 19.08 -0.63 -3.34
N LEU A 74 18.50 0.51 -2.97
CA LEU A 74 18.05 1.50 -3.95
C LEU A 74 19.25 2.04 -4.72
N ASP A 75 19.08 2.30 -6.01
CA ASP A 75 20.08 3.04 -6.76
C ASP A 75 20.22 4.48 -6.20
N PRO A 76 21.38 5.13 -6.40
CA PRO A 76 21.62 6.47 -5.86
C PRO A 76 20.56 7.50 -6.25
N GLY A 77 20.02 7.43 -7.47
CA GLY A 77 18.99 8.35 -7.93
C GLY A 77 17.68 8.19 -7.17
N THR A 78 17.22 6.93 -7.02
CA THR A 78 16.01 6.62 -6.25
C THR A 78 16.16 7.00 -4.78
N LEU A 79 17.36 6.78 -4.21
CA LEU A 79 17.66 7.16 -2.83
C LEU A 79 17.59 8.68 -2.62
N GLU A 80 18.17 9.47 -3.52
CA GLU A 80 18.12 10.93 -3.43
C GLU A 80 16.72 11.49 -3.68
N ALA A 81 15.96 10.90 -4.62
CA ALA A 81 14.56 11.26 -4.83
C ALA A 81 13.71 11.02 -3.57
N ALA A 82 13.90 9.88 -2.90
CA ALA A 82 13.19 9.55 -1.66
C ALA A 82 13.49 10.54 -0.52
N LYS A 83 14.73 11.05 -0.43
CA LYS A 83 15.14 12.02 0.59
C LYS A 83 14.64 13.44 0.30
N THR A 84 14.68 13.86 -0.95
CA THR A 84 14.48 15.27 -1.36
C THR A 84 13.06 15.55 -1.87
N GLY A 85 12.30 14.52 -2.25
CA GLY A 85 11.03 14.66 -2.95
C GLY A 85 11.18 15.13 -4.40
N ILE A 86 12.40 15.28 -4.91
CA ILE A 86 12.66 15.62 -6.31
C ILE A 86 12.36 14.40 -7.18
N ILE A 87 11.48 14.56 -8.15
CA ILE A 87 11.04 13.47 -9.03
C ILE A 87 12.22 12.96 -9.86
N LEU A 88 12.32 11.63 -9.99
CA LEU A 88 13.28 10.96 -10.87
C LEU A 88 13.13 11.44 -12.31
N LYS A 89 14.24 11.92 -12.90
CA LYS A 89 14.30 12.17 -14.34
C LYS A 89 14.55 10.84 -15.04
N ARG A 90 13.73 10.54 -16.05
CA ARG A 90 13.95 9.37 -16.91
C ARG A 90 15.35 9.51 -17.52
N ALA A 91 16.16 8.45 -17.44
CA ALA A 91 17.43 8.43 -18.16
C ALA A 91 17.16 8.74 -19.63
N ALA A 92 17.87 9.72 -20.20
CA ALA A 92 17.86 9.94 -21.63
C ALA A 92 18.40 8.65 -22.26
N GLY A 93 17.56 7.98 -23.05
CA GLY A 93 17.92 6.75 -23.75
C GLY A 93 18.95 7.00 -24.85
#